data_AF-A0A918VKW7-F1
#
_entry.id   AF-A0A918VKW7-F1
#
_cell.length_a   1.000
_cell.length_b   1.000
_cell.length_c   1.000
_cell.angle_alpha   90.00
_cell.angle_beta   90.00
_cell.angle_gamma   90.00
#
_symmetry.space_group_name_H-M   'P 1'
#
loop_
_entity.id
_entity.type
_entity.pdbx_description
1 polymer ?
#
loop_
_entity_poly.entity_id
_entity_poly.type
_entity_poly.pdbx_seq_one_letter_code
_entity_poly.pdbx_strand_id
1 'polypeptide(L)'
;MIDVGEIARRYGGAVSGGQALIPAIGHSNKDRGVAIKPAPDAPDGCIVHCFNGADPLAEKDRLRADGFLPARKAKAELGPWLPVATFEYVDATGEVIYRTVRREPANWPGPGKRPKEFRAERCEGGRWVAGMGDCDRVPYRLPELRQAIEACRPVYLVEGEAKADKLAAWGLPATAIAFGSNGWRADYAGHFAGAKVFILPDNDAPGRDFARKAFSDLSGCAAPAIVELPGLPEAGDVIDWQGSADDLEKLCANAALPDWLHQPEAGAGADKPASAFRFVAVGNLEFRPPEFLIDGLIEASALGLLFGDPGCGKSFLAVDIALSLATGTPFHGLAVKQGAVFYIAGEGHNGLARRFAAWAHDRDVSIANAPLFVSTRPAQFLDAASANAVAEAVEGLAALHGAPALIIIDTLARNYGPGDENSTSDMSAFVAAVDDLKARFPGCTVLIVHHSGHTEKGRARGAMALKGALDFEYRLERD
;
A
#
# COMPACT_ATOMS: atom_id res chain seq x y z
N MET A 1 -2.97 -24.92 23.24
CA MET A 1 -3.57 -23.60 22.97
C MET A 1 -2.69 -22.56 23.64
N ILE A 2 -2.40 -21.44 22.97
CA ILE A 2 -1.44 -20.45 23.47
C ILE A 2 -2.02 -19.72 24.68
N ASP A 3 -1.29 -19.75 25.80
CA ASP A 3 -1.67 -19.04 27.03
C ASP A 3 -1.15 -17.60 26.99
N VAL A 4 -2.04 -16.68 26.58
CA VAL A 4 -1.74 -15.24 26.54
C VAL A 4 -1.46 -14.65 27.92
N GLY A 5 -2.00 -15.23 28.99
CA GLY A 5 -1.75 -14.78 30.36
C GLY A 5 -0.34 -15.11 30.82
N GLU A 6 0.12 -16.32 30.51
CA GLU A 6 1.49 -16.75 30.79
C GLU A 6 2.52 -15.96 29.99
N ILE A 7 2.26 -15.73 28.70
CA ILE A 7 3.09 -14.88 27.83
C ILE A 7 3.20 -13.46 28.38
N ALA A 8 2.07 -12.82 28.69
CA ALA A 8 2.07 -11.47 29.25
C ALA A 8 2.88 -11.41 30.56
N ARG A 9 2.73 -12.40 31.44
CA ARG A 9 3.49 -12.46 32.71
C ARG A 9 4.99 -12.65 32.48
N ARG A 10 5.38 -13.53 31.56
CA ARG A 10 6.78 -13.88 31.27
C ARG A 10 7.59 -12.69 30.75
N TYR A 11 6.97 -11.84 29.93
CA TYR A 11 7.63 -10.67 29.31
C TYR A 11 7.29 -9.33 29.97
N GLY A 12 6.55 -9.33 31.10
CA GLY A 12 6.18 -8.08 31.79
C GLY A 12 5.16 -7.23 31.03
N GLY A 13 4.31 -7.88 30.22
CA GLY A 13 3.22 -7.32 29.43
C GLY A 13 1.87 -7.25 30.16
N ALA A 14 0.78 -7.06 29.40
CA ALA A 14 -0.59 -7.08 29.89
C ALA A 14 -1.51 -7.83 28.91
N VAL A 15 -2.59 -8.43 29.41
CA VAL A 15 -3.63 -9.02 28.55
C VAL A 15 -4.70 -7.98 28.29
N SER A 16 -5.04 -7.76 27.02
CA SER A 16 -6.14 -6.87 26.62
C SER A 16 -6.82 -7.44 25.39
N GLY A 17 -8.15 -7.45 25.34
CA GLY A 17 -8.91 -7.91 24.17
C GLY A 17 -8.63 -9.36 23.74
N GLY A 18 -8.28 -10.26 24.69
CA GLY A 18 -7.98 -11.67 24.40
C GLY A 18 -6.59 -11.93 23.78
N GLN A 19 -5.71 -10.93 23.77
CA GLN A 19 -4.33 -11.03 23.27
C GLN A 19 -3.33 -10.55 24.34
N ALA A 20 -2.10 -11.05 24.27
CA ALA A 20 -1.00 -10.57 25.11
C ALA A 20 -0.33 -9.36 24.44
N LEU A 21 -0.23 -8.24 25.13
CA LEU A 21 0.55 -7.08 24.74
C LEU A 21 1.86 -7.07 25.51
N ILE A 22 2.98 -7.29 24.83
CA ILE A 22 4.30 -7.42 25.46
C ILE A 22 5.31 -6.40 24.90
N PRO A 23 6.39 -6.09 25.66
CA PRO A 23 7.52 -5.33 25.15
C PRO A 23 8.23 -6.04 24.00
N ALA A 24 8.65 -5.33 22.96
CA ALA A 24 9.51 -5.93 21.93
C ALA A 24 10.93 -6.24 22.42
N ILE A 25 11.62 -7.12 21.71
CA ILE A 25 13.04 -7.45 21.89
C ILE A 25 13.87 -6.16 21.79
N GLY A 26 14.67 -5.86 22.81
CA GLY A 26 15.52 -4.67 22.86
C GLY A 26 14.78 -3.38 23.24
N HIS A 27 13.48 -3.44 23.49
CA HIS A 27 12.68 -2.30 23.93
C HIS A 27 12.52 -2.26 25.46
N SER A 28 12.12 -1.11 25.99
CA SER A 28 11.87 -0.90 27.42
C SER A 28 10.78 -1.84 27.95
N ASN A 29 10.90 -2.30 29.20
CA ASN A 29 9.89 -3.17 29.85
C ASN A 29 8.48 -2.54 29.96
N LYS A 30 8.36 -1.22 29.75
CA LYS A 30 7.07 -0.51 29.70
C LYS A 30 6.39 -0.57 28.31
N ASP A 31 7.10 -1.02 27.29
CA ASP A 31 6.61 -1.12 25.92
C ASP A 31 5.51 -2.18 25.79
N ARG A 32 4.55 -1.94 24.89
CA ARG A 32 3.43 -2.83 24.55
C ARG A 32 3.29 -3.00 23.04
N GLY A 33 4.39 -2.80 22.32
CA GLY A 33 4.42 -2.79 20.87
C GLY A 33 4.31 -4.14 20.20
N VAL A 34 4.18 -5.26 20.93
CA VAL A 34 3.95 -6.59 20.34
C VAL A 34 2.63 -7.18 20.84
N ALA A 35 1.68 -7.43 19.93
CA ALA A 35 0.46 -8.17 20.22
C ALA A 35 0.57 -9.62 19.78
N ILE A 36 0.21 -10.53 20.68
CA ILE A 36 0.16 -11.98 20.43
C ILE A 36 -1.28 -12.44 20.64
N LYS A 37 -1.93 -12.79 19.53
CA LYS A 37 -3.34 -13.19 19.51
C LYS A 37 -3.47 -14.68 19.20
N PRO A 38 -4.18 -15.47 20.03
CA PRO A 38 -4.50 -16.86 19.71
C PRO A 38 -5.26 -16.94 18.38
N ALA A 39 -4.80 -17.81 17.49
CA ALA A 39 -5.40 -18.03 16.19
C ALA A 39 -5.25 -19.53 15.86
N PRO A 40 -6.26 -20.36 16.20
CA PRO A 40 -6.18 -21.81 16.05
C PRO A 40 -5.83 -22.28 14.63
N ASP A 41 -6.25 -21.52 13.62
CA ASP A 41 -6.02 -21.84 12.20
C ASP A 41 -4.68 -21.32 11.67
N ALA A 42 -3.94 -20.53 12.47
CA ALA A 42 -2.61 -20.07 12.08
C ALA A 42 -1.58 -21.22 12.21
N PRO A 43 -0.56 -21.30 11.32
CA PRO A 43 0.44 -22.37 11.34
C PRO A 43 1.17 -22.58 12.69
N ASP A 44 1.34 -21.49 13.45
CA ASP A 44 1.99 -21.50 14.77
C ASP A 44 0.99 -21.44 15.94
N GLY A 45 -0.32 -21.43 15.67
CA GLY A 45 -1.39 -21.30 16.67
C GLY A 45 -1.66 -19.87 17.19
N CYS A 46 -0.91 -18.87 16.71
CA CYS A 46 -1.14 -17.45 16.96
C CYS A 46 -0.72 -16.55 15.79
N ILE A 47 -1.23 -15.32 15.83
CA ILE A 47 -0.76 -14.20 15.02
C ILE A 47 0.04 -13.27 15.94
N VAL A 48 1.19 -12.80 15.45
CA VAL A 48 2.05 -11.82 16.13
C VAL A 48 2.09 -10.55 15.30
N HIS A 49 1.69 -9.43 15.91
CA HIS A 49 1.77 -8.10 15.31
C HIS A 49 2.74 -7.24 16.09
N CYS A 50 3.62 -6.53 15.39
CA CYS A 50 4.55 -5.59 15.99
C CYS A 50 4.21 -4.17 15.52
N PHE A 51 3.81 -3.30 16.43
CA PHE A 51 3.40 -1.92 16.17
C PHE A 51 4.56 -0.92 16.30
N ASN A 52 5.71 -1.37 16.76
CA ASN A 52 6.88 -0.55 17.11
C ASN A 52 8.09 -0.81 16.19
N GLY A 53 7.86 -1.40 15.01
CA GLY A 53 8.91 -1.73 14.05
C GLY A 53 9.79 -2.92 14.45
N ALA A 54 9.48 -3.61 15.56
CA ALA A 54 10.11 -4.88 15.88
C ALA A 54 9.79 -5.93 14.81
N ASP A 55 10.74 -6.82 14.56
CA ASP A 55 10.58 -7.89 13.59
C ASP A 55 9.61 -8.95 14.13
N PRO A 56 8.40 -9.13 13.53
CA PRO A 56 7.45 -10.14 13.96
C PRO A 56 8.02 -11.56 13.89
N LEU A 57 8.97 -11.80 13.00
CA LEU A 57 9.65 -13.08 12.83
C LEU A 57 10.60 -13.35 14.00
N ALA A 58 11.37 -12.33 14.42
CA ALA A 58 12.21 -12.37 15.61
C ALA A 58 11.40 -12.51 16.90
N GLU A 59 10.25 -11.85 16.99
CA GLU A 59 9.33 -12.01 18.13
C GLU A 59 8.75 -13.42 18.22
N LYS A 60 8.35 -13.99 17.07
CA LYS A 60 7.97 -15.40 16.99
C LYS A 60 9.14 -16.32 17.37
N ASP A 61 10.38 -15.98 17.06
CA ASP A 61 11.55 -16.76 17.46
C ASP A 61 11.84 -16.67 18.95
N ARG A 62 11.64 -15.50 19.58
CA ARG A 62 11.71 -15.37 21.04
C ARG A 62 10.64 -16.21 21.74
N LEU A 63 9.39 -16.12 21.30
CA LEU A 63 8.29 -16.93 21.87
C LEU A 63 8.55 -18.43 21.74
N ARG A 64 9.18 -18.85 20.65
CA ARG A 64 9.59 -20.22 20.39
C ARG A 64 10.76 -20.65 21.27
N ALA A 65 11.77 -19.81 21.45
CA ALA A 65 12.92 -20.08 22.32
C ALA A 65 12.50 -20.23 23.80
N ASP A 66 11.48 -19.49 24.22
CA ASP A 66 10.89 -19.57 25.56
C ASP A 66 9.80 -20.65 25.70
N GLY A 67 9.52 -21.43 24.64
CA GLY A 67 8.64 -22.60 24.69
C GLY A 67 7.14 -22.33 24.50
N PHE A 68 6.73 -21.10 24.17
CA PHE A 68 5.31 -20.76 23.93
C PHE A 68 4.82 -21.16 22.54
N LEU A 69 5.72 -21.18 21.55
CA LEU A 69 5.42 -21.64 20.19
C LEU A 69 6.11 -22.97 19.91
N PRO A 70 5.52 -23.83 19.06
CA PRO A 70 6.20 -25.02 18.59
C PRO A 70 7.51 -24.64 17.87
N ALA A 71 8.51 -25.53 17.97
CA ALA A 71 9.75 -25.39 17.23
C ALA A 71 9.45 -25.15 15.74
N ARG A 72 10.17 -24.20 15.13
CA ARG A 72 10.09 -23.89 13.72
C ARG A 72 10.55 -25.17 13.05
N LYS A 73 9.67 -25.83 12.32
CA LYS A 73 10.13 -26.95 11.49
C LYS A 73 11.11 -26.36 10.50
N ALA A 74 12.37 -26.73 10.64
CA ALA A 74 13.39 -26.25 9.73
C ALA A 74 12.90 -26.55 8.30
N LYS A 75 13.25 -25.70 7.31
CA LYS A 75 13.02 -26.04 5.89
C LYS A 75 13.55 -27.46 5.56
N ALA A 76 14.54 -27.94 6.32
CA ALA A 76 15.05 -29.30 6.29
C ALA A 76 14.07 -30.38 6.81
N GLU A 77 13.24 -30.09 7.82
CA GLU A 77 12.24 -31.02 8.39
C GLU A 77 11.01 -31.19 7.50
N LEU A 78 10.65 -30.17 6.71
CA LEU A 78 9.61 -30.27 5.67
C LEU A 78 10.04 -31.14 4.47
N GLY A 79 11.31 -31.53 4.43
CA GLY A 79 11.90 -32.24 3.30
C GLY A 79 12.05 -31.36 2.06
N PRO A 80 12.45 -31.94 0.92
CA PRO A 80 12.51 -31.21 -0.33
C PRO A 80 11.12 -30.74 -0.74
N TRP A 81 11.08 -29.57 -1.38
CA TRP A 81 9.88 -29.09 -2.07
C TRP A 81 9.79 -29.82 -3.40
N LEU A 82 8.76 -30.64 -3.55
CA LEU A 82 8.57 -31.44 -4.74
C LEU A 82 7.60 -30.74 -5.67
N PRO A 83 7.88 -30.69 -6.98
CA PRO A 83 6.88 -30.28 -7.95
C PRO A 83 5.70 -31.26 -7.90
N VAL A 84 4.48 -30.74 -7.74
CA VAL A 84 3.24 -31.53 -7.70
C VAL A 84 2.31 -31.22 -8.88
N ALA A 85 2.50 -30.06 -9.53
CA ALA A 85 1.83 -29.72 -10.78
C ALA A 85 2.68 -28.73 -11.56
N THR A 86 2.59 -28.81 -12.89
CA THR A 86 3.25 -27.90 -13.82
C THR A 86 2.22 -27.40 -14.82
N PHE A 87 2.15 -26.09 -14.99
CA PHE A 87 1.23 -25.44 -15.92
C PHE A 87 2.06 -24.67 -16.95
N GLU A 88 1.93 -25.05 -18.21
CA GLU A 88 2.70 -24.49 -19.32
C GLU A 88 1.90 -23.38 -20.02
N TYR A 89 2.54 -22.24 -20.21
CA TYR A 89 2.00 -21.07 -20.88
C TYR A 89 2.59 -21.05 -22.29
N VAL A 90 1.73 -21.32 -23.26
CA VAL A 90 2.10 -21.41 -24.67
C VAL A 90 1.66 -20.17 -25.44
N ASP A 91 2.41 -19.83 -26.47
CA ASP A 91 2.07 -18.78 -27.40
C ASP A 91 0.88 -19.18 -28.31
N ALA A 92 0.57 -18.33 -29.30
CA ALA A 92 -0.49 -18.61 -30.27
C ALA A 92 -0.19 -19.80 -31.22
N THR A 93 1.07 -20.21 -31.34
CA THR A 93 1.51 -21.31 -32.20
C THR A 93 1.60 -22.65 -31.45
N GLY A 94 1.50 -22.61 -30.12
CA GLY A 94 1.64 -23.76 -29.22
C GLY A 94 3.05 -23.96 -28.67
N GLU A 95 3.96 -23.02 -28.92
CA GLU A 95 5.31 -23.04 -28.34
C GLU A 95 5.27 -22.60 -26.87
N VAL A 96 5.93 -23.35 -25.99
CA VAL A 96 5.97 -23.02 -24.55
C VAL A 96 6.88 -21.83 -24.28
N ILE A 97 6.30 -20.74 -23.79
CA ILE A 97 7.03 -19.52 -23.43
C ILE A 97 7.61 -19.66 -22.02
N TYR A 98 6.75 -19.99 -21.06
CA TYR A 98 7.12 -20.18 -19.66
C TYR A 98 6.18 -21.19 -19.00
N ARG A 99 6.51 -21.62 -17.79
CA ARG A 99 5.65 -22.49 -16.99
C ARG A 99 5.65 -22.06 -15.54
N THR A 100 4.57 -22.35 -14.84
CA THR A 100 4.50 -22.25 -13.39
C THR A 100 4.47 -23.65 -12.77
N VAL A 101 5.32 -23.87 -11.80
CA VAL A 101 5.46 -25.14 -11.08
C VAL A 101 4.93 -24.94 -9.66
N ARG A 102 3.84 -25.64 -9.34
CA ARG A 102 3.34 -25.76 -7.97
C ARG A 102 4.22 -26.76 -7.24
N ARG A 103 4.77 -26.36 -6.10
CA ARG A 103 5.61 -27.21 -5.26
C ARG A 103 5.02 -27.30 -3.87
N GLU A 104 5.11 -28.50 -3.31
CA GLU A 104 4.66 -28.81 -1.96
C GLU A 104 5.78 -29.53 -1.19
N PRO A 105 5.86 -29.37 0.14
CA PRO A 105 6.85 -30.06 0.94
C PRO A 105 6.58 -31.57 0.97
N ALA A 106 7.61 -32.39 0.72
CA ALA A 106 7.50 -33.85 0.70
C ALA A 106 6.97 -34.43 2.02
N ASN A 107 7.36 -33.84 3.15
CA ASN A 107 7.11 -34.38 4.48
C ASN A 107 6.15 -33.50 5.30
N TRP A 108 4.99 -33.14 4.74
CA TRP A 108 3.95 -32.41 5.48
C TRP A 108 3.21 -33.32 6.47
N PRO A 109 3.32 -33.11 7.80
CA PRO A 109 2.78 -34.03 8.81
C PRO A 109 1.53 -33.49 9.55
N GLY A 110 1.03 -32.32 9.18
CA GLY A 110 0.11 -31.53 10.02
C GLY A 110 -1.39 -31.63 9.65
N PRO A 111 -2.29 -31.29 10.61
CA PRO A 111 -3.74 -31.28 10.41
C PRO A 111 -4.29 -30.03 9.68
N GLY A 112 -3.43 -29.06 9.31
CA GLY A 112 -3.82 -27.80 8.66
C GLY A 112 -3.55 -27.73 7.14
N LYS A 113 -3.83 -26.57 6.52
CA LYS A 113 -3.65 -26.35 5.07
C LYS A 113 -2.19 -26.56 4.67
N ARG A 114 -1.96 -27.51 3.75
CA ARG A 114 -0.62 -27.83 3.26
C ARG A 114 0.01 -26.59 2.60
N PRO A 115 1.25 -26.21 2.96
CA PRO A 115 1.97 -25.11 2.32
C PRO A 115 2.19 -25.39 0.82
N LYS A 116 2.07 -24.34 0.00
CA LYS A 116 2.33 -24.38 -1.44
C LYS A 116 3.18 -23.20 -1.85
N GLU A 117 4.12 -23.42 -2.77
CA GLU A 117 4.82 -22.34 -3.49
C GLU A 117 4.60 -22.51 -4.99
N PHE A 118 4.54 -21.39 -5.71
CA PHE A 118 4.51 -21.38 -7.17
C PHE A 118 5.81 -20.76 -7.66
N ARG A 119 6.51 -21.45 -8.56
CA ARG A 119 7.73 -20.95 -9.19
C ARG A 119 7.52 -20.89 -10.68
N ALA A 120 7.78 -19.72 -11.26
CA ALA A 120 7.82 -19.64 -12.71
C ALA A 120 9.22 -19.98 -13.24
N GLU A 121 9.24 -20.61 -14.40
CA GLU A 121 10.44 -21.02 -15.13
C GLU A 121 10.23 -20.71 -16.62
N ARG A 122 11.28 -20.27 -17.31
CA ARG A 122 11.28 -20.05 -18.77
C ARG A 122 12.25 -20.99 -19.46
N CYS A 123 12.02 -21.26 -20.75
CA CYS A 123 12.93 -22.09 -21.53
C CYS A 123 14.03 -21.23 -22.17
N GLU A 124 15.29 -21.48 -21.84
CA GLU A 124 16.46 -20.88 -22.49
C GLU A 124 17.38 -22.00 -23.01
N GLY A 125 17.58 -22.07 -24.33
CA GLY A 125 18.47 -23.06 -24.95
C GLY A 125 18.09 -24.52 -24.66
N GLY A 126 16.79 -24.81 -24.54
CA GLY A 126 16.27 -26.15 -24.20
C GLY A 126 16.35 -26.52 -22.72
N ARG A 127 16.66 -25.56 -21.83
CA ARG A 127 16.70 -25.77 -20.38
C ARG A 127 15.73 -24.83 -19.67
N TRP A 128 15.15 -25.32 -18.58
CA TRP A 128 14.29 -24.52 -17.71
C TRP A 128 15.13 -23.68 -16.74
N VAL A 129 14.95 -22.37 -16.79
CA VAL A 129 15.63 -21.38 -15.97
C VAL A 129 14.60 -20.69 -15.08
N ALA A 130 14.95 -20.44 -13.82
CA ALA A 130 14.04 -19.81 -12.86
C ALA A 130 13.70 -18.36 -13.26
N GLY A 131 12.44 -17.99 -13.00
CA GLY A 131 11.87 -16.70 -13.32
C GLY A 131 11.42 -16.61 -14.77
N MET A 132 10.44 -15.73 -15.02
CA MET A 132 9.89 -15.55 -16.36
C MET A 132 10.66 -14.53 -17.21
N GLY A 133 11.64 -13.81 -16.66
CA GLY A 133 12.43 -12.80 -17.38
C GLY A 133 11.54 -11.83 -18.17
N ASP A 134 12.01 -11.52 -19.38
CA ASP A 134 11.35 -10.63 -20.35
C ASP A 134 10.38 -11.37 -21.29
N CYS A 135 10.02 -12.62 -20.98
CA CYS A 135 9.08 -13.38 -21.79
C CYS A 135 7.69 -12.73 -21.81
N ASP A 136 7.03 -12.80 -22.96
CA ASP A 136 5.65 -12.36 -23.14
C ASP A 136 4.71 -13.06 -22.15
N ARG A 137 3.89 -12.24 -21.50
CA ARG A 137 2.96 -12.68 -20.47
C ARG A 137 1.64 -13.00 -21.13
N VAL A 138 1.38 -14.30 -21.31
CA VAL A 138 0.15 -14.80 -21.92
C VAL A 138 -0.78 -15.44 -20.89
N PRO A 139 -2.10 -15.48 -21.13
CA PRO A 139 -3.04 -16.28 -20.36
C PRO A 139 -2.75 -17.79 -20.50
N TYR A 140 -3.07 -18.56 -19.46
CA TYR A 140 -2.99 -20.01 -19.50
C TYR A 140 -4.00 -20.57 -20.52
N ARG A 141 -3.64 -21.57 -21.31
CA ARG A 141 -4.50 -22.11 -22.39
C ARG A 141 -4.86 -21.07 -23.47
N LEU A 142 -3.91 -20.22 -23.84
CA LEU A 142 -4.09 -19.16 -24.85
C LEU A 142 -4.63 -19.68 -26.21
N PRO A 143 -4.16 -20.81 -26.78
CA PRO A 143 -4.72 -21.33 -28.03
C PRO A 143 -6.22 -21.65 -27.92
N GLU A 144 -6.65 -22.29 -26.83
CA GLU A 144 -8.05 -22.62 -26.60
C GLU A 144 -8.89 -21.39 -26.31
N LEU A 145 -8.33 -20.40 -25.60
CA LEU A 145 -8.93 -19.08 -25.43
C LEU A 145 -9.23 -18.46 -26.80
N ARG A 146 -8.23 -18.40 -27.69
CA ARG A 146 -8.40 -17.84 -29.04
C ARG A 146 -9.43 -18.60 -29.86
N GLN A 147 -9.39 -19.93 -29.83
CA GLN A 147 -10.35 -20.77 -30.52
C GLN A 147 -11.79 -20.54 -30.03
N ALA A 148 -11.98 -20.35 -28.73
CA ALA A 148 -13.28 -20.04 -28.15
C ALA A 148 -13.80 -18.68 -28.61
N ILE A 149 -12.93 -17.66 -28.64
CA ILE A 149 -13.27 -16.32 -29.12
C ILE A 149 -13.64 -16.35 -30.60
N GLU A 150 -12.85 -17.03 -31.44
CA GLU A 150 -13.13 -17.21 -32.87
C GLU A 150 -14.45 -17.95 -33.12
N ALA A 151 -14.80 -18.90 -32.24
CA ALA A 151 -16.07 -19.62 -32.27
C ALA A 151 -17.23 -18.89 -31.59
N CYS A 152 -17.03 -17.63 -31.14
CA CYS A 152 -18.01 -16.84 -30.39
C CYS A 152 -18.55 -17.54 -29.13
N ARG A 153 -17.74 -18.42 -28.52
CA ARG A 153 -18.08 -19.10 -27.26
C ARG A 153 -17.69 -18.22 -26.08
N PRO A 154 -18.47 -18.22 -24.99
CA PRO A 154 -18.06 -17.54 -23.77
C PRO A 154 -16.80 -18.17 -23.18
N VAL A 155 -15.98 -17.34 -22.55
CA VAL A 155 -14.72 -17.70 -21.89
C VAL A 155 -14.86 -17.50 -20.40
N TYR A 156 -14.32 -18.42 -19.61
CA TYR A 156 -14.31 -18.35 -18.15
C TYR A 156 -12.92 -17.97 -17.62
N LEU A 157 -12.84 -16.88 -16.87
CA LEU A 157 -11.61 -16.39 -16.25
C LEU A 157 -11.63 -16.72 -14.75
N VAL A 158 -10.63 -17.47 -14.30
CA VAL A 158 -10.44 -17.91 -12.91
C VAL A 158 -9.05 -17.55 -12.39
N GLU A 159 -8.87 -17.53 -11.07
CA GLU A 159 -7.59 -17.18 -10.43
C GLU A 159 -6.51 -18.26 -10.51
N GLY A 160 -6.81 -19.49 -10.93
CA GLY A 160 -5.84 -20.58 -10.84
C GLY A 160 -5.90 -21.55 -12.02
N GLU A 161 -4.74 -22.05 -12.42
CA GLU A 161 -4.61 -22.94 -13.58
C GLU A 161 -5.38 -24.25 -13.39
N ALA A 162 -5.34 -24.83 -12.18
CA ALA A 162 -6.12 -26.02 -11.85
C ALA A 162 -7.65 -25.80 -11.92
N LYS A 163 -8.11 -24.56 -11.66
CA LYS A 163 -9.53 -24.17 -11.77
C LYS A 163 -9.93 -24.11 -13.24
N ALA A 164 -9.04 -23.56 -14.07
CA ALA A 164 -9.22 -23.50 -15.51
C ALA A 164 -9.26 -24.92 -16.11
N ASP A 165 -8.41 -25.82 -15.64
CA ASP A 165 -8.42 -27.23 -16.06
C ASP A 165 -9.72 -27.95 -15.66
N LYS A 166 -10.26 -27.70 -14.46
CA LYS A 166 -11.56 -28.25 -14.04
C LYS A 166 -12.68 -27.82 -14.99
N LEU A 167 -12.75 -26.54 -15.34
CA LEU A 167 -13.75 -26.00 -16.27
C LEU A 167 -13.53 -26.52 -17.70
N ALA A 168 -12.28 -26.60 -18.15
CA ALA A 168 -11.95 -27.16 -19.46
C ALA A 168 -12.37 -28.64 -19.57
N ALA A 169 -12.24 -29.42 -18.49
CA ALA A 169 -12.72 -30.80 -18.42
C ALA A 169 -14.25 -30.91 -18.50
N TRP A 170 -14.98 -29.85 -18.13
CA TRP A 170 -16.42 -29.71 -18.37
C TRP A 170 -16.77 -29.23 -19.78
N GLY A 171 -15.78 -29.01 -20.64
CA GLY A 171 -15.98 -28.49 -21.99
C GLY A 171 -16.15 -26.97 -22.05
N LEU A 172 -15.97 -26.27 -20.92
CA LEU A 172 -16.09 -24.81 -20.82
C LEU A 172 -14.74 -24.16 -21.10
N PRO A 173 -14.61 -23.26 -22.10
CA PRO A 173 -13.33 -22.63 -22.41
C PRO A 173 -12.88 -21.74 -21.26
N ALA A 174 -11.86 -22.17 -20.53
CA ALA A 174 -11.40 -21.47 -19.33
C ALA A 174 -9.91 -21.15 -19.39
N THR A 175 -9.54 -20.05 -18.75
CA THR A 175 -8.18 -19.56 -18.66
C THR A 175 -7.89 -18.98 -17.27
N ALA A 176 -6.62 -18.85 -16.95
CA ALA A 176 -6.11 -18.27 -15.72
C ALA A 176 -4.85 -17.44 -16.01
N ILE A 177 -4.45 -16.61 -15.06
CA ILE A 177 -3.20 -15.85 -15.11
C ILE A 177 -2.22 -16.42 -14.08
N ALA A 178 -0.93 -16.41 -14.42
CA ALA A 178 0.13 -16.85 -13.52
C ALA A 178 0.08 -16.06 -12.20
N PHE A 179 0.23 -16.76 -11.07
CA PHE A 179 0.17 -16.19 -9.70
C PHE A 179 -1.21 -15.66 -9.25
N GLY A 180 -2.28 -16.00 -9.96
CA GLY A 180 -3.66 -15.75 -9.56
C GLY A 180 -4.02 -14.30 -9.28
N SER A 181 -4.71 -14.02 -8.18
CA SER A 181 -5.23 -12.67 -7.85
C SER A 181 -4.17 -11.57 -7.89
N ASN A 182 -2.91 -11.89 -7.54
CA ASN A 182 -1.79 -10.93 -7.57
C ASN A 182 -1.10 -10.83 -8.94
N GLY A 183 -1.44 -11.71 -9.88
CA GLY A 183 -0.80 -11.81 -11.19
C GLY A 183 -1.45 -10.99 -12.29
N TRP A 184 -2.68 -10.51 -12.09
CA TRP A 184 -3.41 -9.75 -13.11
C TRP A 184 -2.69 -8.45 -13.48
N ARG A 185 -2.62 -8.19 -14.79
CA ARG A 185 -2.05 -7.00 -15.43
C ARG A 185 -3.02 -6.52 -16.51
N ALA A 186 -3.13 -5.22 -16.68
CA ALA A 186 -4.07 -4.63 -17.65
C ALA A 186 -3.78 -5.04 -19.11
N ASP A 187 -2.54 -5.36 -19.45
CA ASP A 187 -2.17 -5.79 -20.79
C ASP A 187 -2.69 -7.19 -21.16
N TYR A 188 -3.08 -8.02 -20.17
CA TYR A 188 -3.77 -9.28 -20.47
C TYR A 188 -5.13 -9.08 -21.15
N ALA A 189 -5.79 -7.94 -20.91
CA ALA A 189 -7.12 -7.66 -21.47
C ALA A 189 -7.13 -7.73 -23.01
N GLY A 190 -6.01 -7.41 -23.67
CA GLY A 190 -5.88 -7.51 -25.12
C GLY A 190 -6.13 -8.91 -25.67
N HIS A 191 -5.83 -9.97 -24.91
CA HIS A 191 -6.08 -11.36 -25.31
C HIS A 191 -7.56 -11.75 -25.32
N PHE A 192 -8.43 -10.94 -24.71
CA PHE A 192 -9.86 -11.19 -24.60
C PHE A 192 -10.69 -10.30 -25.54
N ALA A 193 -10.05 -9.55 -26.44
CA ALA A 193 -10.73 -8.61 -27.31
C ALA A 193 -11.90 -9.28 -28.09
N GLY A 194 -13.09 -8.71 -27.97
CA GLY A 194 -14.33 -9.22 -28.58
C GLY A 194 -14.99 -10.40 -27.86
N ALA A 195 -14.40 -10.91 -26.77
CA ALA A 195 -14.93 -12.08 -26.05
C ALA A 195 -16.10 -11.72 -25.13
N LYS A 196 -17.00 -12.67 -24.90
CA LYS A 196 -17.87 -12.67 -23.71
C LYS A 196 -17.13 -13.39 -22.58
N VAL A 197 -16.84 -12.70 -21.49
CA VAL A 197 -15.99 -13.23 -20.41
C VAL A 197 -16.78 -13.35 -19.11
N PHE A 198 -16.79 -14.54 -18.52
CA PHE A 198 -17.34 -14.79 -17.18
C PHE A 198 -16.20 -14.91 -16.18
N ILE A 199 -16.13 -13.98 -15.24
CA ILE A 199 -15.12 -13.93 -14.19
C ILE A 199 -15.66 -14.66 -12.96
N LEU A 200 -14.93 -15.67 -12.51
CA LEU A 200 -15.28 -16.52 -11.38
C LEU A 200 -14.27 -16.28 -10.24
N PRO A 201 -14.52 -15.31 -9.34
CA PRO A 201 -13.64 -15.03 -8.22
C PRO A 201 -13.69 -16.13 -7.15
N ASP A 202 -12.61 -16.25 -6.38
CA ASP A 202 -12.64 -16.97 -5.12
C ASP A 202 -13.55 -16.25 -4.11
N ASN A 203 -14.17 -17.01 -3.20
CA ASN A 203 -15.08 -16.48 -2.20
C ASN A 203 -14.35 -15.83 -1.02
N ASP A 204 -13.48 -14.86 -1.30
CA ASP A 204 -12.72 -14.07 -0.33
C ASP A 204 -12.46 -12.64 -0.85
N ALA A 205 -11.77 -11.82 -0.05
CA ALA A 205 -11.46 -10.45 -0.46
C ALA A 205 -10.48 -10.37 -1.64
N PRO A 206 -9.33 -11.08 -1.63
CA PRO A 206 -8.42 -11.09 -2.79
C PRO A 206 -9.08 -11.49 -4.11
N GLY A 207 -10.02 -12.45 -4.08
CA GLY A 207 -10.74 -12.86 -5.27
C GLY A 207 -11.70 -11.81 -5.81
N ARG A 208 -12.40 -11.10 -4.92
CA ARG A 208 -13.19 -9.92 -5.32
C ARG A 208 -12.32 -8.84 -5.94
N ASP A 209 -11.16 -8.54 -5.38
CA ASP A 209 -10.24 -7.52 -5.91
C ASP A 209 -9.72 -7.89 -7.30
N PHE A 210 -9.38 -9.16 -7.50
CA PHE A 210 -9.04 -9.71 -8.81
C PHE A 210 -10.17 -9.50 -9.80
N ALA A 211 -11.41 -9.86 -9.43
CA ALA A 211 -12.55 -9.71 -10.31
C ALA A 211 -12.87 -8.24 -10.64
N ARG A 212 -12.72 -7.30 -9.70
CA ARG A 212 -12.86 -5.86 -10.00
C ARG A 212 -11.85 -5.39 -11.04
N LYS A 213 -10.56 -5.73 -10.86
CA LYS A 213 -9.47 -5.34 -11.75
C LYS A 213 -9.69 -5.91 -13.14
N ALA A 214 -9.94 -7.22 -13.23
CA ALA A 214 -10.21 -7.89 -14.48
C ALA A 214 -11.47 -7.33 -15.17
N PHE A 215 -12.56 -7.11 -14.44
CA PHE A 215 -13.78 -6.52 -14.98
C PHE A 215 -13.54 -5.13 -15.57
N SER A 216 -12.83 -4.27 -14.83
CA SER A 216 -12.49 -2.91 -15.27
C SER A 216 -11.67 -2.92 -16.56
N ASP A 217 -10.58 -3.68 -16.58
CA ASP A 217 -9.66 -3.72 -17.74
C ASP A 217 -10.31 -4.36 -18.98
N LEU A 218 -11.14 -5.40 -18.77
CA LEU A 218 -11.86 -6.08 -19.84
C LEU A 218 -13.02 -5.26 -20.42
N SER A 219 -13.63 -4.35 -19.65
CA SER A 219 -14.79 -3.57 -20.10
C SER A 219 -14.50 -2.68 -21.32
N GLY A 220 -13.21 -2.38 -21.59
CA GLY A 220 -12.80 -1.60 -22.75
C GLY A 220 -12.65 -2.41 -24.05
N CYS A 221 -12.53 -3.74 -23.98
CA CYS A 221 -12.23 -4.59 -25.13
C CYS A 221 -13.09 -5.86 -25.25
N ALA A 222 -13.81 -6.23 -24.21
CA ALA A 222 -14.60 -7.46 -24.10
C ALA A 222 -15.95 -7.16 -23.43
N ALA A 223 -16.81 -8.17 -23.30
CA ALA A 223 -18.05 -8.12 -22.53
C ALA A 223 -17.89 -8.95 -21.25
N PRO A 224 -17.28 -8.40 -20.17
CA PRO A 224 -17.12 -9.12 -18.91
C PRO A 224 -18.41 -9.15 -18.09
N ALA A 225 -18.60 -10.24 -17.35
CA ALA A 225 -19.60 -10.37 -16.29
C ALA A 225 -18.97 -11.15 -15.13
N ILE A 226 -19.26 -10.75 -13.90
CA ILE A 226 -18.81 -11.46 -12.70
C ILE A 226 -19.91 -12.44 -12.30
N VAL A 227 -19.54 -13.68 -11.99
CA VAL A 227 -20.48 -14.74 -11.61
C VAL A 227 -20.07 -15.31 -10.27
N GLU A 228 -20.92 -15.10 -9.27
CA GLU A 228 -20.73 -15.64 -7.92
C GLU A 228 -21.32 -17.05 -7.84
N LEU A 229 -20.50 -18.01 -7.41
CA LEU A 229 -20.94 -19.39 -7.25
C LEU A 229 -21.67 -19.56 -5.91
N PRO A 230 -22.93 -20.02 -5.90
CA PRO A 230 -23.71 -20.11 -4.68
C PRO A 230 -23.21 -21.26 -3.78
N GLY A 231 -23.26 -21.05 -2.47
CA GLY A 231 -22.98 -22.09 -1.47
C GLY A 231 -21.50 -22.41 -1.27
N LEU A 232 -20.59 -21.55 -1.75
CA LEU A 232 -19.16 -21.68 -1.46
C LEU A 232 -18.85 -21.40 0.02
N PRO A 233 -17.94 -22.16 0.65
CA PRO A 233 -17.37 -21.76 1.93
C PRO A 233 -16.51 -20.49 1.79
N GLU A 234 -16.15 -19.86 2.90
CA GLU A 234 -15.18 -18.75 2.91
C GLU A 234 -13.85 -19.23 2.29
N ALA A 235 -13.28 -18.43 1.39
CA ALA A 235 -12.12 -18.75 0.56
C ALA A 235 -12.28 -20.02 -0.31
N GLY A 236 -13.52 -20.45 -0.55
CA GLY A 236 -13.85 -21.52 -1.49
C GLY A 236 -13.82 -21.04 -2.93
N ASP A 237 -13.65 -21.98 -3.85
CA ASP A 237 -13.58 -21.68 -5.29
C ASP A 237 -14.33 -22.71 -6.15
N VAL A 238 -14.25 -22.59 -7.48
CA VAL A 238 -14.95 -23.50 -8.41
C VAL A 238 -14.61 -24.97 -8.19
N ILE A 239 -13.44 -25.32 -7.62
CA ILE A 239 -13.08 -26.68 -7.25
C ILE A 239 -13.97 -27.20 -6.11
N ASP A 240 -14.24 -26.35 -5.11
CA ASP A 240 -15.06 -26.67 -3.94
C ASP A 240 -16.58 -26.65 -4.24
N TRP A 241 -16.96 -25.96 -5.32
CA TRP A 241 -18.35 -25.82 -5.73
C TRP A 241 -18.97 -27.16 -6.14
N GLN A 242 -20.19 -27.42 -5.66
CA GLN A 242 -20.92 -28.68 -5.85
C GLN A 242 -21.85 -28.69 -7.10
N GLY A 243 -21.88 -27.60 -7.87
CA GLY A 243 -22.69 -27.50 -9.08
C GLY A 243 -22.06 -28.16 -10.31
N SER A 244 -22.86 -28.28 -11.38
CA SER A 244 -22.44 -28.84 -12.67
C SER A 244 -22.13 -27.76 -13.72
N ALA A 245 -21.63 -28.17 -14.89
CA ALA A 245 -21.42 -27.28 -16.04
C ALA A 245 -22.73 -26.59 -16.46
N ASP A 246 -23.83 -27.35 -16.55
CA ASP A 246 -25.16 -26.81 -16.89
C ASP A 246 -25.66 -25.79 -15.87
N ASP A 247 -25.34 -25.98 -14.59
CA ASP A 247 -25.71 -25.03 -13.54
C ASP A 247 -24.91 -23.73 -13.67
N LEU A 248 -23.62 -23.83 -14.01
CA LEU A 248 -22.77 -22.67 -14.24
C LEU A 248 -23.23 -21.88 -15.47
N GLU A 249 -23.59 -22.54 -16.56
CA GLU A 249 -24.14 -21.89 -17.76
C GLU A 249 -25.45 -21.15 -17.46
N LYS A 250 -26.33 -21.72 -16.63
CA LYS A 250 -27.57 -21.05 -16.18
C LYS A 250 -27.29 -19.83 -15.30
N LEU A 251 -26.30 -19.91 -14.40
CA LEU A 251 -25.88 -18.76 -13.59
C LEU A 251 -25.32 -17.66 -14.49
N CYS A 252 -24.49 -18.02 -15.46
CA CYS A 252 -23.90 -17.12 -16.43
C CYS A 252 -24.93 -16.43 -17.34
N ALA A 253 -25.99 -17.14 -17.73
CA ALA A 253 -27.09 -16.57 -18.51
C ALA A 253 -27.88 -15.49 -17.75
N ASN A 254 -27.91 -15.59 -16.42
CA ASN A 254 -28.65 -14.68 -15.53
C ASN A 254 -27.71 -13.81 -14.68
N ALA A 255 -26.44 -13.71 -15.06
CA ALA A 255 -25.44 -12.99 -14.28
C ALA A 255 -25.80 -11.50 -14.18
N ALA A 256 -26.06 -11.05 -12.95
CA ALA A 256 -26.14 -9.64 -12.61
C ALA A 256 -24.80 -9.20 -12.03
N LEU A 257 -24.45 -7.92 -12.18
CA LEU A 257 -23.26 -7.39 -11.54
C LEU A 257 -23.43 -7.48 -10.01
N PRO A 258 -22.46 -8.03 -9.27
CA PRO A 258 -22.55 -8.10 -7.82
C PRO A 258 -22.62 -6.71 -7.18
N ASP A 259 -23.40 -6.57 -6.11
CA ASP A 259 -23.58 -5.30 -5.40
C ASP A 259 -22.25 -4.73 -4.91
N TRP A 260 -21.30 -5.60 -4.54
CA TRP A 260 -19.99 -5.19 -4.05
C TRP A 260 -19.09 -4.59 -5.13
N LEU A 261 -19.37 -4.79 -6.43
CA LEU A 261 -18.51 -4.34 -7.53
C LEU A 261 -18.26 -2.83 -7.51
N HIS A 262 -19.30 -2.05 -7.20
CA HIS A 262 -19.27 -0.58 -7.16
C HIS A 262 -19.16 -0.02 -5.74
N GLN A 263 -19.22 -0.88 -4.72
CA GLN A 263 -19.05 -0.43 -3.34
C GLN A 263 -17.57 -0.14 -3.07
N PRO A 264 -17.23 1.02 -2.49
CA PRO A 264 -15.90 1.25 -1.97
C PRO A 264 -15.62 0.20 -0.88
N GLU A 265 -14.48 -0.45 -0.96
CA GLU A 265 -14.14 -1.58 -0.09
C GLU A 265 -14.17 -1.18 1.38
N ALA A 266 -15.03 -1.88 2.16
CA ALA A 266 -14.91 -1.90 3.60
C ALA A 266 -13.83 -2.92 3.98
N GLY A 267 -12.60 -2.45 4.13
CA GLY A 267 -11.55 -3.18 4.85
C GLY A 267 -10.79 -4.25 4.07
N ALA A 268 -9.99 -3.84 3.10
CA ALA A 268 -8.76 -4.53 2.72
C ALA A 268 -7.76 -3.50 2.16
N GLY A 269 -6.54 -3.47 2.73
CA GLY A 269 -5.35 -2.78 2.24
C GLY A 269 -5.53 -1.48 1.43
N ALA A 270 -5.52 -0.34 2.14
CA ALA A 270 -4.92 0.87 1.57
C ALA A 270 -3.49 0.52 1.14
N ASP A 271 -3.22 0.43 -0.16
CA ASP A 271 -2.09 1.13 -0.79
C ASP A 271 -2.04 0.87 -2.32
N LYS A 272 -2.62 1.81 -3.07
CA LYS A 272 -2.09 2.29 -4.36
C LYS A 272 -2.90 3.52 -4.75
N PRO A 273 -2.34 4.74 -4.70
CA PRO A 273 -3.02 5.90 -5.22
C PRO A 273 -3.19 5.73 -6.73
N ALA A 274 -4.44 5.61 -7.18
CA ALA A 274 -4.76 5.56 -8.59
C ALA A 274 -4.45 6.92 -9.22
N SER A 275 -3.32 7.02 -9.89
CA SER A 275 -2.95 8.13 -10.78
C SER A 275 -3.78 8.09 -12.08
N ALA A 276 -5.11 8.13 -11.98
CA ALA A 276 -5.97 8.29 -13.14
C ALA A 276 -6.33 9.77 -13.29
N PHE A 277 -5.82 10.40 -14.35
CA PHE A 277 -6.24 11.73 -14.76
C PHE A 277 -7.75 11.71 -15.05
N ARG A 278 -8.55 12.34 -14.17
CA ARG A 278 -10.02 12.29 -14.22
C ARG A 278 -10.58 13.65 -14.60
N PHE A 279 -11.40 13.68 -15.64
CA PHE A 279 -12.25 14.83 -15.90
C PHE A 279 -13.49 14.78 -14.99
N VAL A 280 -13.78 15.89 -14.32
CA VAL A 280 -15.03 16.09 -13.57
C VAL A 280 -15.85 17.11 -14.35
N ALA A 281 -17.13 16.80 -14.62
CA ALA A 281 -18.02 17.75 -15.28
C ALA A 281 -18.20 18.98 -14.38
N VAL A 282 -18.06 20.19 -14.94
CA VAL A 282 -18.13 21.44 -14.16
C VAL A 282 -19.43 21.56 -13.35
N GLY A 283 -20.55 21.05 -13.86
CA GLY A 283 -21.84 21.03 -13.16
C GLY A 283 -21.89 20.12 -11.92
N ASN A 284 -20.91 19.23 -11.75
CA ASN A 284 -20.77 18.35 -10.58
C ASN A 284 -19.73 18.89 -9.57
N LEU A 285 -19.14 20.06 -9.83
CA LEU A 285 -18.26 20.71 -8.86
C LEU A 285 -19.13 21.29 -7.75
N GLU A 286 -18.94 20.79 -6.54
CA GLU A 286 -19.56 21.38 -5.36
C GLU A 286 -18.79 22.62 -4.93
N PHE A 287 -19.49 23.75 -4.77
CA PHE A 287 -18.93 24.92 -4.13
C PHE A 287 -18.76 24.63 -2.63
N ARG A 288 -17.51 24.58 -2.16
CA ARG A 288 -17.17 24.40 -0.75
C ARG A 288 -16.40 25.63 -0.27
N PRO A 289 -16.70 26.18 0.91
CA PRO A 289 -15.88 27.25 1.48
C PRO A 289 -14.45 26.74 1.72
N PRO A 290 -13.43 27.61 1.61
CA PRO A 290 -12.04 27.22 1.87
C PRO A 290 -11.91 26.68 3.29
N GLU A 291 -11.32 25.49 3.42
CA GLU A 291 -11.01 24.90 4.73
C GLU A 291 -9.64 25.39 5.19
N PHE A 292 -9.53 25.84 6.44
CA PHE A 292 -8.27 26.30 7.02
C PHE A 292 -7.73 25.30 8.05
N LEU A 293 -6.42 25.06 8.02
CA LEU A 293 -5.67 24.43 9.10
C LEU A 293 -5.43 25.43 10.23
N ILE A 294 -5.08 26.67 9.88
CA ILE A 294 -5.00 27.80 10.79
C ILE A 294 -5.88 28.90 10.22
N ASP A 295 -6.90 29.30 10.98
CA ASP A 295 -7.94 30.20 10.52
C ASP A 295 -7.37 31.48 9.89
N GLY A 296 -7.76 31.75 8.63
CA GLY A 296 -7.31 32.91 7.85
C GLY A 296 -5.83 32.93 7.45
N LEU A 297 -5.05 31.90 7.79
CA LEU A 297 -3.60 31.85 7.53
C LEU A 297 -3.19 30.66 6.66
N ILE A 298 -3.47 29.42 7.08
CA ILE A 298 -3.01 28.23 6.34
C ILE A 298 -4.24 27.49 5.83
N GLU A 299 -4.47 27.53 4.53
CA GLU A 299 -5.52 26.76 3.85
C GLU A 299 -5.16 25.27 3.80
N ALA A 300 -6.15 24.39 3.90
CA ALA A 300 -6.02 22.95 3.71
C ALA A 300 -5.86 22.60 2.22
N SER A 301 -5.28 21.44 1.89
CA SER A 301 -5.00 21.02 0.50
C SER A 301 -4.09 21.98 -0.30
N ALA A 302 -3.32 22.83 0.36
CA ALA A 302 -2.51 23.87 -0.27
C ALA A 302 -1.00 23.53 -0.32
N LEU A 303 -0.29 24.18 -1.23
CA LEU A 303 1.17 24.24 -1.27
C LEU A 303 1.63 25.64 -0.84
N GLY A 304 2.27 25.72 0.32
CA GLY A 304 2.69 26.95 0.96
C GLY A 304 4.20 27.12 1.05
N LEU A 305 4.66 28.37 1.07
CA LEU A 305 6.07 28.72 1.30
C LEU A 305 6.23 29.66 2.50
N LEU A 306 7.16 29.34 3.39
CA LEU A 306 7.68 30.23 4.43
C LEU A 306 9.14 30.56 4.13
N PHE A 307 9.45 31.80 3.78
CA PHE A 307 10.81 32.22 3.44
C PHE A 307 11.31 33.42 4.24
N GLY A 308 12.62 33.68 4.19
CA GLY A 308 13.27 34.78 4.89
C GLY A 308 14.76 34.54 5.12
N ASP A 309 15.46 35.54 5.64
CA ASP A 309 16.91 35.51 5.83
C ASP A 309 17.36 34.35 6.75
N PRO A 310 18.54 33.75 6.53
CA PRO A 310 19.13 32.80 7.48
C PRO A 310 19.13 33.37 8.92
N GLY A 311 18.66 32.58 9.89
CA GLY A 311 18.62 33.00 11.29
C GLY A 311 17.45 33.90 11.71
N CYS A 312 16.51 34.24 10.83
CA CYS A 312 15.34 35.06 11.19
C CYS A 312 14.25 34.33 12.00
N GLY A 313 14.42 33.03 12.28
CA GLY A 313 13.48 32.25 13.11
C GLY A 313 12.46 31.40 12.34
N LYS A 314 12.60 31.18 11.03
CA LYS A 314 11.65 30.37 10.24
C LYS A 314 11.35 29.00 10.84
N SER A 315 12.39 28.25 11.21
CA SER A 315 12.20 26.94 11.83
C SER A 315 11.57 27.02 13.23
N PHE A 316 11.65 28.17 13.93
CA PHE A 316 10.89 28.36 15.17
C PHE A 316 9.41 28.56 14.87
N LEU A 317 9.07 29.39 13.88
CA LEU A 317 7.69 29.57 13.44
C LEU A 317 7.08 28.27 12.89
N ALA A 318 7.85 27.52 12.08
CA ALA A 318 7.43 26.23 11.57
C ALA A 318 7.17 25.21 12.69
N VAL A 319 7.98 25.22 13.75
CA VAL A 319 7.75 24.42 14.96
C VAL A 319 6.48 24.84 15.70
N ASP A 320 6.22 26.13 15.82
CA ASP A 320 5.02 26.65 16.48
C ASP A 320 3.75 26.26 15.72
N ILE A 321 3.76 26.40 14.39
CA ILE A 321 2.70 25.91 13.49
C ILE A 321 2.49 24.41 13.68
N ALA A 322 3.57 23.62 13.63
CA ALA A 322 3.51 22.17 13.71
C ALA A 322 2.89 21.69 15.02
N LEU A 323 3.34 22.25 16.15
CA LEU A 323 2.86 21.86 17.48
C LEU A 323 1.46 22.40 17.75
N SER A 324 1.12 23.60 17.29
CA SER A 324 -0.24 24.15 17.39
C SER A 324 -1.25 23.23 16.67
N LEU A 325 -0.94 22.81 15.45
CA LEU A 325 -1.78 21.87 14.70
C LEU A 325 -1.81 20.47 15.31
N ALA A 326 -0.69 19.92 15.76
CA ALA A 326 -0.67 18.58 16.33
C ALA A 326 -1.43 18.51 17.67
N THR A 327 -1.35 19.56 18.48
CA THR A 327 -1.97 19.59 19.83
C THR A 327 -3.37 20.21 19.86
N GLY A 328 -3.79 20.89 18.78
CA GLY A 328 -5.02 21.68 18.78
C GLY A 328 -4.89 22.99 19.56
N THR A 329 -3.66 23.42 19.89
CA THR A 329 -3.41 24.68 20.60
C THR A 329 -3.63 25.87 19.66
N PRO A 330 -4.42 26.89 20.04
CA PRO A 330 -4.63 28.07 19.20
C PRO A 330 -3.32 28.74 18.80
N PHE A 331 -3.15 29.01 17.51
CA PHE A 331 -1.94 29.64 16.98
C PHE A 331 -2.07 31.16 17.08
N HIS A 332 -1.40 31.78 18.05
CA HIS A 332 -1.49 33.22 18.31
C HIS A 332 -2.95 33.74 18.44
N GLY A 333 -3.83 32.93 19.05
CA GLY A 333 -5.25 33.25 19.21
C GLY A 333 -6.14 32.85 18.03
N LEU A 334 -5.57 32.36 16.92
CA LEU A 334 -6.30 31.81 15.80
C LEU A 334 -6.69 30.36 16.06
N ALA A 335 -7.91 29.99 15.65
CA ALA A 335 -8.37 28.62 15.73
C ALA A 335 -7.55 27.71 14.81
N VAL A 336 -7.31 26.47 15.27
CA VAL A 336 -6.55 25.47 14.53
C VAL A 336 -7.39 24.21 14.33
N LYS A 337 -7.29 23.60 13.15
CA LYS A 337 -7.85 22.28 12.87
C LYS A 337 -6.81 21.23 13.25
N GLN A 338 -7.02 20.56 14.38
CA GLN A 338 -6.06 19.57 14.87
C GLN A 338 -5.88 18.42 13.87
N GLY A 339 -4.64 18.00 13.65
CA GLY A 339 -4.35 16.88 12.75
C GLY A 339 -2.91 16.39 12.83
N ALA A 340 -2.62 15.29 12.13
CA ALA A 340 -1.27 14.73 12.09
C ALA A 340 -0.32 15.62 11.28
N VAL A 341 0.87 15.86 11.82
CA VAL A 341 1.90 16.72 11.22
C VAL A 341 3.19 15.94 11.03
N PHE A 342 3.81 16.12 9.86
CA PHE A 342 5.06 15.46 9.49
C PHE A 342 6.11 16.50 9.18
N TYR A 343 7.23 16.48 9.89
CA TYR A 343 8.30 17.46 9.79
C TYR A 343 9.54 16.81 9.18
N ILE A 344 9.82 17.12 7.92
CA ILE A 344 11.00 16.64 7.20
C ILE A 344 12.16 17.61 7.49
N ALA A 345 12.98 17.22 8.46
CA ALA A 345 14.12 18.01 8.92
C ALA A 345 15.35 17.75 8.03
N GLY A 346 15.77 18.80 7.34
CA GLY A 346 17.01 18.87 6.59
C GLY A 346 18.21 19.40 7.39
N GLU A 347 17.97 19.85 8.63
CA GLU A 347 18.99 20.34 9.56
C GLU A 347 18.87 19.65 10.94
N GLY A 348 19.91 19.78 11.77
CA GLY A 348 20.18 18.88 12.91
C GLY A 348 19.04 18.66 13.93
N HIS A 349 18.70 17.39 14.15
CA HIS A 349 17.63 16.90 15.04
C HIS A 349 17.72 17.39 16.49
N ASN A 350 18.93 17.51 17.04
CA ASN A 350 19.14 17.98 18.41
C ASN A 350 18.71 19.44 18.62
N GLY A 351 18.78 20.27 17.56
CA GLY A 351 18.25 21.63 17.61
C GLY A 351 16.73 21.64 17.69
N LEU A 352 16.10 20.79 16.88
CA LEU A 352 14.64 20.71 16.77
C LEU A 352 14.00 20.13 18.05
N ALA A 353 14.56 19.06 18.62
CA ALA A 353 14.08 18.48 19.88
C ALA A 353 14.05 19.50 21.02
N ARG A 354 15.08 20.36 21.12
CA ARG A 354 15.11 21.45 22.11
C ARG A 354 14.01 22.48 21.87
N ARG A 355 13.69 22.80 20.61
CA ARG A 355 12.62 23.75 20.26
C ARG A 355 11.25 23.18 20.63
N PHE A 356 11.00 21.90 20.36
CA PHE A 356 9.75 21.25 20.75
C PHE A 356 9.57 21.23 22.27
N ALA A 357 10.62 20.85 23.02
CA ALA A 357 10.59 20.86 24.47
C ALA A 357 10.37 22.26 25.04
N ALA A 358 11.03 23.28 24.47
CA ALA A 358 10.86 24.67 24.89
C ALA A 358 9.42 25.17 24.63
N TRP A 359 8.86 24.88 23.46
CA TRP A 359 7.46 25.23 23.13
C TRP A 359 6.47 24.59 24.10
N ALA A 360 6.65 23.28 24.37
CA ALA A 360 5.79 22.52 25.28
C ALA A 360 5.83 23.07 26.70
N HIS A 361 7.02 23.41 27.19
CA HIS A 361 7.22 23.98 28.52
C HIS A 361 6.64 25.40 28.62
N ASP A 362 6.86 26.25 27.62
CA ASP A 362 6.39 27.65 27.62
C ASP A 362 4.86 27.76 27.64
N ARG A 363 4.17 26.87 26.89
CA ARG A 363 2.71 26.88 26.78
C ARG A 363 1.99 25.94 27.76
N ASP A 364 2.74 25.20 28.57
CA ASP A 364 2.22 24.16 29.48
C ASP A 364 1.35 23.12 28.75
N VAL A 365 1.82 22.67 27.57
CA VAL A 365 1.12 21.70 26.72
C VAL A 365 1.95 20.43 26.59
N SER A 366 1.36 19.29 26.93
CA SER A 366 2.01 17.99 26.74
C SER A 366 2.03 17.59 25.27
N ILE A 367 3.22 17.28 24.76
CA ILE A 367 3.43 16.81 23.38
C ILE A 367 3.61 15.29 23.28
N ALA A 368 3.50 14.56 24.40
CA ALA A 368 3.81 13.13 24.46
C ALA A 368 2.94 12.25 23.53
N ASN A 369 1.69 12.67 23.31
CA ASN A 369 0.73 11.99 22.44
C ASN A 369 0.32 12.86 21.23
N ALA A 370 1.01 13.97 20.99
CA ALA A 370 0.72 14.80 19.83
C ALA A 370 1.11 14.04 18.56
N PRO A 371 0.26 13.97 17.52
CA PRO A 371 0.57 13.32 16.25
C PRO A 371 1.54 14.18 15.41
N LEU A 372 2.72 14.48 15.94
CA LEU A 372 3.80 15.19 15.27
C LEU A 372 5.00 14.24 15.09
N PHE A 373 5.36 13.98 13.84
CA PHE A 373 6.45 13.07 13.48
C PHE A 373 7.57 13.84 12.79
N VAL A 374 8.81 13.43 13.01
CA VAL A 374 10.00 14.11 12.49
C VAL A 374 10.85 13.11 11.73
N SER A 375 11.30 13.46 10.51
CA SER A 375 12.19 12.61 9.74
C SER A 375 13.54 12.44 10.46
N THR A 376 14.18 11.28 10.36
CA THR A 376 15.52 11.02 10.92
C THR A 376 16.66 11.45 9.98
N ARG A 377 16.31 11.82 8.74
CA ARG A 377 17.23 12.26 7.69
C ARG A 377 16.54 13.26 6.75
N PRO A 378 17.30 14.10 6.01
CA PRO A 378 16.76 14.87 4.90
C PRO A 378 16.16 13.95 3.83
N ALA A 379 15.15 14.45 3.14
CA ALA A 379 14.65 13.87 1.89
C ALA A 379 15.56 14.26 0.70
N GLN A 380 15.39 13.59 -0.44
CA GLN A 380 15.97 13.97 -1.72
C GLN A 380 14.85 13.96 -2.77
N PHE A 381 14.05 15.01 -2.86
CA PHE A 381 12.82 15.01 -3.67
C PHE A 381 13.05 14.87 -5.19
N LEU A 382 14.23 15.24 -5.69
CA LEU A 382 14.63 14.97 -7.09
C LEU A 382 15.08 13.53 -7.35
N ASP A 383 15.23 12.72 -6.32
CA ASP A 383 15.42 11.27 -6.46
C ASP A 383 14.06 10.57 -6.23
N ALA A 384 13.51 9.97 -7.28
CA ALA A 384 12.18 9.37 -7.23
C ALA A 384 12.05 8.27 -6.17
N ALA A 385 13.12 7.50 -5.93
CA ALA A 385 13.14 6.47 -4.89
C ALA A 385 13.07 7.08 -3.49
N SER A 386 13.84 8.15 -3.22
CA SER A 386 13.77 8.89 -1.96
C SER A 386 12.44 9.60 -1.77
N ALA A 387 11.87 10.20 -2.82
CA ALA A 387 10.56 10.85 -2.74
C ALA A 387 9.45 9.81 -2.42
N ASN A 388 9.51 8.65 -3.06
CA ASN A 388 8.58 7.55 -2.78
C ASN A 388 8.75 7.00 -1.35
N ALA A 389 9.99 6.87 -0.86
CA ALA A 389 10.25 6.42 0.51
C ALA A 389 9.73 7.41 1.57
N VAL A 390 9.71 8.71 1.28
CA VAL A 390 9.06 9.72 2.14
C VAL A 390 7.56 9.48 2.20
N ALA A 391 6.93 9.29 1.04
CA ALA A 391 5.50 9.02 0.98
C ALA A 391 5.11 7.74 1.73
N GLU A 392 5.84 6.63 1.52
CA GLU A 392 5.61 5.36 2.24
C GLU A 392 5.76 5.51 3.77
N ALA A 393 6.74 6.32 4.22
CA ALA A 393 6.94 6.59 5.64
C ALA A 393 5.80 7.43 6.25
N VAL A 394 5.29 8.42 5.50
CA VAL A 394 4.11 9.20 5.92
C VAL A 394 2.87 8.32 5.97
N GLU A 395 2.67 7.47 4.96
CA GLU A 395 1.52 6.56 4.85
C GLU A 395 1.49 5.52 5.98
N GLY A 396 2.62 4.90 6.29
CA GLY A 396 2.71 3.94 7.39
C GLY A 396 2.34 4.54 8.76
N LEU A 397 2.69 5.81 9.00
CA LEU A 397 2.31 6.53 10.22
C LEU A 397 0.88 7.08 10.14
N ALA A 398 0.42 7.50 8.96
CA ALA A 398 -0.93 7.98 8.74
C ALA A 398 -1.99 6.88 8.99
N ALA A 399 -1.66 5.63 8.68
CA ALA A 399 -2.49 4.46 8.99
C ALA A 399 -2.74 4.28 10.50
N LEU A 400 -1.82 4.77 11.35
CA LEU A 400 -1.88 4.65 12.81
C LEU A 400 -2.41 5.92 13.49
N HIS A 401 -2.13 7.09 12.92
CA HIS A 401 -2.32 8.39 13.57
C HIS A 401 -3.25 9.34 12.81
N GLY A 402 -3.85 8.89 11.71
CA GLY A 402 -4.72 9.67 10.84
C GLY A 402 -3.96 10.30 9.67
N ALA A 403 -4.71 10.67 8.62
CA ALA A 403 -4.16 11.32 7.43
C ALA A 403 -3.39 12.61 7.81
N PRO A 404 -2.27 12.92 7.13
CA PRO A 404 -1.51 14.12 7.40
C PRO A 404 -2.36 15.36 7.10
N ALA A 405 -2.48 16.25 8.08
CA ALA A 405 -3.00 17.59 7.87
C ALA A 405 -1.93 18.50 7.27
N LEU A 406 -0.68 18.37 7.76
CA LEU A 406 0.45 19.20 7.33
C LEU A 406 1.73 18.38 7.17
N ILE A 407 2.42 18.57 6.06
CA ILE A 407 3.80 18.12 5.86
C ILE A 407 4.69 19.36 5.74
N ILE A 408 5.71 19.46 6.58
CA ILE A 408 6.68 20.56 6.59
C ILE A 408 8.00 20.08 5.98
N ILE A 409 8.51 20.80 4.99
CA ILE A 409 9.83 20.54 4.37
C ILE A 409 10.78 21.65 4.81
N ASP A 410 11.61 21.40 5.83
CA ASP A 410 12.51 22.41 6.40
C ASP A 410 13.98 21.99 6.31
N THR A 411 14.80 22.53 5.41
CA THR A 411 14.50 23.54 4.37
C THR A 411 14.42 22.90 2.98
N LEU A 412 13.88 23.62 1.99
CA LEU A 412 13.91 23.21 0.57
C LEU A 412 15.31 22.78 0.15
N ALA A 413 16.32 23.62 0.37
CA ALA A 413 17.70 23.39 -0.08
C ALA A 413 18.31 22.10 0.48
N ARG A 414 17.94 21.70 1.70
CA ARG A 414 18.44 20.47 2.34
C ARG A 414 17.67 19.21 1.94
N ASN A 415 16.46 19.38 1.43
CA ASN A 415 15.58 18.28 1.02
C ASN A 415 15.45 18.15 -0.50
N TYR A 416 16.10 19.03 -1.26
CA TYR A 416 15.92 19.16 -2.71
C TYR A 416 16.35 17.90 -3.47
N GLY A 417 17.55 17.39 -3.23
CA GLY A 417 18.12 16.27 -3.98
C GLY A 417 19.24 16.69 -4.93
N PRO A 418 19.63 15.78 -5.86
CA PRO A 418 20.60 16.10 -6.89
C PRO A 418 19.99 17.08 -7.91
N GLY A 419 20.38 18.35 -7.86
CA GLY A 419 19.92 19.35 -8.83
C GLY A 419 20.32 20.77 -8.46
N ASP A 420 20.01 21.71 -9.36
CA ASP A 420 20.19 23.14 -9.16
C ASP A 420 18.85 23.81 -8.86
N GLU A 421 18.67 24.34 -7.66
CA GLU A 421 17.45 25.06 -7.25
C GLU A 421 17.20 26.36 -8.04
N ASN A 422 18.20 26.83 -8.81
CA ASN A 422 18.03 27.97 -9.72
C ASN A 422 17.59 27.54 -11.13
N SER A 423 17.66 26.23 -11.44
CA SER A 423 17.17 25.68 -12.70
C SER A 423 15.64 25.60 -12.65
N THR A 424 14.98 26.24 -13.61
CA THR A 424 13.52 26.13 -13.78
C THR A 424 13.10 24.67 -13.95
N SER A 425 13.87 23.87 -14.70
CA SER A 425 13.58 22.45 -14.95
C SER A 425 13.59 21.64 -13.66
N ASP A 426 14.67 21.77 -12.88
CA ASP A 426 14.82 21.01 -11.63
C ASP A 426 13.79 21.47 -10.60
N MET A 427 13.50 22.78 -10.54
CA MET A 427 12.49 23.29 -9.62
C MET A 427 11.09 22.79 -9.99
N SER A 428 10.81 22.64 -11.28
CA SER A 428 9.54 22.08 -11.76
C SER A 428 9.43 20.60 -11.41
N ALA A 429 10.54 19.84 -11.48
CA ALA A 429 10.58 18.45 -11.04
C ALA A 429 10.40 18.31 -9.52
N PHE A 430 11.00 19.22 -8.73
CA PHE A 430 10.78 19.26 -7.29
C PHE A 430 9.32 19.55 -6.94
N VAL A 431 8.70 20.54 -7.59
CA VAL A 431 7.28 20.87 -7.42
C VAL A 431 6.41 19.66 -7.78
N ALA A 432 6.68 18.99 -8.90
CA ALA A 432 5.93 17.79 -9.30
C ALA A 432 6.03 16.66 -8.25
N ALA A 433 7.21 16.42 -7.67
CA ALA A 433 7.38 15.43 -6.61
C ALA A 433 6.60 15.79 -5.34
N VAL A 434 6.50 17.09 -5.01
CA VAL A 434 5.70 17.58 -3.88
C VAL A 434 4.20 17.50 -4.17
N ASP A 435 3.77 17.79 -5.40
CA ASP A 435 2.38 17.63 -5.84
C ASP A 435 1.95 16.17 -5.83
N ASP A 436 2.83 15.26 -6.27
CA ASP A 436 2.61 13.82 -6.18
C ASP A 436 2.46 13.38 -4.72
N LEU A 437 3.29 13.89 -3.81
CA LEU A 437 3.16 13.64 -2.37
C LEU A 437 1.81 14.17 -1.84
N LYS A 438 1.40 15.38 -2.21
CA LYS A 438 0.12 15.97 -1.83
C LYS A 438 -1.06 15.15 -2.37
N ALA A 439 -0.96 14.66 -3.61
CA ALA A 439 -1.99 13.85 -4.26
C ALA A 439 -2.22 12.51 -3.56
N ARG A 440 -1.20 11.93 -2.89
CA ARG A 440 -1.37 10.72 -2.07
C ARG A 440 -2.18 10.97 -0.80
N PHE A 441 -2.23 12.21 -0.32
CA PHE A 441 -2.91 12.56 0.92
C PHE A 441 -3.94 13.69 0.70
N PRO A 442 -5.15 13.37 0.18
CA PRO A 442 -6.20 14.36 -0.02
C PRO A 442 -6.51 15.12 1.27
N GLY A 443 -6.51 16.46 1.22
CA GLY A 443 -6.68 17.32 2.40
C GLY A 443 -5.37 17.83 3.00
N CYS A 444 -4.23 17.21 2.69
CA CYS A 444 -2.94 17.57 3.25
C CYS A 444 -2.41 18.88 2.65
N THR A 445 -1.87 19.74 3.51
CA THR A 445 -1.09 20.92 3.11
C THR A 445 0.39 20.60 3.16
N VAL A 446 1.18 21.14 2.23
CA VAL A 446 2.64 21.08 2.30
C VAL A 446 3.19 22.48 2.54
N LEU A 447 3.95 22.67 3.61
CA LEU A 447 4.63 23.92 3.93
C LEU A 447 6.14 23.78 3.71
N ILE A 448 6.66 24.49 2.73
CA ILE A 448 8.09 24.51 2.42
C ILE A 448 8.73 25.67 3.20
N VAL A 449 9.87 25.41 3.85
CA VAL A 449 10.70 26.46 4.46
C VAL A 449 11.88 26.75 3.55
N HIS A 450 12.10 28.02 3.19
CA HIS A 450 13.18 28.40 2.30
C HIS A 450 13.92 29.68 2.71
N HIS A 451 15.03 29.96 2.06
CA HIS A 451 15.81 31.17 2.27
C HIS A 451 15.42 32.25 1.25
N SER A 452 15.57 33.51 1.64
CA SER A 452 15.53 34.64 0.72
C SER A 452 16.74 34.64 -0.24
N GLY A 453 16.59 35.33 -1.38
CA GLY A 453 17.70 35.56 -2.30
C GLY A 453 18.81 36.44 -1.70
N HIS A 454 20.05 36.26 -2.17
CA HIS A 454 21.20 37.03 -1.68
C HIS A 454 21.12 38.54 -1.97
N THR A 455 20.61 38.92 -3.14
CA THR A 455 20.50 40.31 -3.58
C THR A 455 19.13 40.93 -3.30
N GLU A 456 18.08 40.12 -3.31
CA GLU A 456 16.71 40.56 -3.16
C GLU A 456 16.02 39.79 -2.03
N LYS A 457 15.96 40.43 -0.86
CA LYS A 457 15.35 39.86 0.35
C LYS A 457 13.83 39.79 0.30
N GLY A 458 13.22 40.48 -0.68
CA GLY A 458 11.77 40.52 -0.91
C GLY A 458 11.18 39.24 -1.49
N ARG A 459 12.02 38.30 -1.93
CA ARG A 459 11.58 37.03 -2.53
C ARG A 459 12.41 35.86 -2.04
N ALA A 460 11.83 34.67 -2.12
CA ALA A 460 12.54 33.42 -1.94
C ALA A 460 13.64 33.25 -3.00
N ARG A 461 14.71 32.54 -2.63
CA ARG A 461 15.77 32.10 -3.53
C ARG A 461 15.23 31.04 -4.50
N GLY A 462 15.92 30.84 -5.63
CA GLY A 462 15.61 29.81 -6.61
C GLY A 462 14.80 30.31 -7.82
N ALA A 463 14.20 29.37 -8.55
CA ALA A 463 13.50 29.64 -9.80
C ALA A 463 12.06 30.17 -9.60
N MET A 464 11.59 30.99 -10.56
CA MET A 464 10.20 31.49 -10.62
C MET A 464 9.15 30.38 -10.66
N ALA A 465 9.51 29.18 -11.11
CA ALA A 465 8.63 28.01 -11.14
C ALA A 465 8.06 27.67 -9.77
N LEU A 466 8.85 27.82 -8.69
CA LEU A 466 8.36 27.59 -7.34
C LEU A 466 7.22 28.55 -7.02
N LYS A 467 7.43 29.85 -7.24
CA LYS A 467 6.42 30.88 -6.97
C LYS A 467 5.12 30.68 -7.74
N GLY A 468 5.21 30.19 -8.97
CA GLY A 468 4.04 29.91 -9.80
C GLY A 468 3.19 28.71 -9.33
N ALA A 469 3.73 27.85 -8.46
CA ALA A 469 3.06 26.66 -7.95
C ALA A 469 2.44 26.85 -6.55
N LEU A 470 2.75 27.95 -5.86
CA LEU A 470 2.30 28.17 -4.49
C LEU A 470 0.86 28.70 -4.45
N ASP A 471 0.08 28.18 -3.51
CA ASP A 471 -1.23 28.72 -3.14
C ASP A 471 -1.06 29.91 -2.17
N PHE A 472 -0.05 29.88 -1.31
CA PHE A 472 0.31 30.99 -0.42
C PHE A 472 1.82 31.12 -0.17
N GLU A 473 2.28 32.34 0.12
CA GLU A 473 3.68 32.68 0.40
C GLU A 473 3.77 33.64 1.59
N TYR A 474 4.55 33.28 2.60
CA TYR A 474 4.84 34.08 3.78
C TYR A 474 6.33 34.43 3.88
N ARG A 475 6.61 35.71 4.12
CA ARG A 475 7.94 36.21 4.44
C ARG A 475 8.06 36.46 5.94
N LEU A 476 9.07 35.88 6.57
CA LEU A 476 9.40 36.14 7.97
C LEU A 476 10.60 37.09 8.07
N GLU A 477 10.38 38.20 8.76
CA GLU A 477 11.40 39.19 9.11
C GLU A 477 11.57 39.23 10.62
N ARG A 478 12.80 39.46 11.07
CA ARG A 478 13.12 39.65 12.47
C ARG A 478 13.43 41.12 12.67
N ASP A 479 12.67 41.77 13.53
CA ASP A 479 12.87 43.17 13.94
C ASP A 479 14.19 43.40 14.70
#